data_AF-A0AA43P9Q1-F1
#
_entry.id   AF-A0AA43P9Q1-F1
#
_cell.length_a   1.000
_cell.length_b   1.000
_cell.length_c   1.000
_cell.angle_alpha   90.00
_cell.angle_beta   90.00
_cell.angle_gamma   90.00
#
_symmetry.space_group_name_H-M   'P 1'
#
loop_
_entity.id
_entity.type
_entity.pdbx_description
1 polymer ?
#
loop_
_entity_poly.entity_id
_entity_poly.type
_entity_poly.pdbx_seq_one_letter_code
_entity_poly.pdbx_strand_id
1 'polypeptide(L)'
;WLKSRKAGVGGSDMSTILGLNSFKTPYELWLEKTGRVEPEDISDKWAIVKGNALENELRKRFRSNHPEMLVTDGTDKQFIAREKPYLRASLDGILQGEDGSFGILEIKTVGNRRAGDWHDEDGNLRIPPYYLAQVEFYALVTGWTWGYVYAAIGDDEPVEIPFEADVEDMAAIDKAAADFWHFVT
;
A
#
# COMPACT_ATOMS: atom_id res chain seq x y z
N TRP A 1 7.20 12.30 -9.91
CA TRP A 1 6.37 11.11 -9.58
C TRP A 1 6.30 10.09 -10.72
N LEU A 2 5.71 10.37 -11.90
CA LEU A 2 5.58 9.40 -13.03
C LEU A 2 6.91 8.76 -13.49
N LYS A 3 8.00 9.52 -13.63
CA LYS A 3 9.33 8.97 -13.95
C LYS A 3 9.91 8.05 -12.87
N SER A 4 9.57 8.27 -11.60
CA SER A 4 9.97 7.41 -10.48
C SER A 4 9.19 6.08 -10.49
N ARG A 5 7.93 6.09 -10.96
CA ARG A 5 7.13 4.85 -11.11
C ARG A 5 7.66 3.90 -12.18
N LYS A 6 8.40 4.39 -13.18
CA LYS A 6 9.10 3.56 -14.17
C LYS A 6 10.44 3.02 -13.64
N ALA A 7 10.94 3.54 -12.52
CA ALA A 7 12.25 3.19 -11.97
C ALA A 7 12.23 2.02 -10.97
N GLY A 8 11.10 1.31 -10.86
CA GLY A 8 10.94 0.20 -9.93
C GLY A 8 9.51 -0.34 -9.82
N VAL A 9 9.34 -1.31 -8.93
CA VAL A 9 8.08 -1.86 -8.42
C VAL A 9 7.70 -1.11 -7.14
N GLY A 10 6.43 -0.76 -6.99
CA GLY A 10 5.88 -0.22 -5.73
C GLY A 10 4.83 -1.12 -5.09
N GLY A 11 4.47 -0.84 -3.84
CA GLY A 11 3.54 -1.70 -3.09
C GLY A 11 2.19 -1.91 -3.77
N SER A 12 1.61 -0.85 -4.39
CA SER A 12 0.36 -0.99 -5.15
C SER A 12 0.49 -1.86 -6.41
N ASP A 13 1.70 -2.00 -6.97
CA ASP A 13 1.95 -2.87 -8.13
C ASP A 13 1.89 -4.36 -7.72
N MET A 14 2.15 -4.70 -6.45
CA MET A 14 2.17 -6.09 -5.98
C MET A 14 0.83 -6.80 -6.14
N SER A 15 -0.28 -6.09 -5.92
CA SER A 15 -1.61 -6.62 -6.21
C SER A 15 -1.74 -7.09 -7.67
N THR A 16 -1.11 -6.39 -8.60
CA THR A 16 -1.14 -6.71 -10.03
C THR A 16 -0.18 -7.85 -10.35
N ILE A 17 1.04 -7.80 -9.81
CA ILE A 17 2.08 -8.81 -10.00
C ILE A 17 1.61 -10.20 -9.50
N LEU A 18 0.93 -10.24 -8.36
CA LEU A 18 0.39 -11.46 -7.75
C LEU A 18 -0.97 -11.89 -8.35
N GLY A 19 -1.52 -11.15 -9.32
CA GLY A 19 -2.81 -11.47 -9.94
C GLY A 19 -4.04 -11.22 -9.06
N LEU A 20 -3.91 -10.43 -7.98
CA LEU A 20 -4.99 -10.04 -7.07
C LEU A 20 -5.77 -8.80 -7.56
N ASN A 21 -5.24 -8.08 -8.55
CA ASN A 21 -5.86 -6.88 -9.09
C ASN A 21 -6.91 -7.21 -10.17
N SER A 22 -8.15 -6.74 -9.98
CA SER A 22 -9.25 -6.92 -10.93
C SER A 22 -9.25 -5.95 -12.11
N PHE A 23 -8.43 -4.89 -12.07
CA PHE A 23 -8.40 -3.82 -13.09
C PHE A 23 -7.22 -3.89 -14.03
N LYS A 24 -6.16 -4.61 -13.67
CA LYS A 24 -4.90 -4.63 -14.41
C LYS A 24 -4.25 -5.99 -14.29
N THR A 25 -3.74 -6.48 -15.41
CA THR A 25 -2.97 -7.72 -15.51
C THR A 25 -1.46 -7.48 -15.34
N PRO A 26 -0.67 -8.51 -14.98
CA PRO A 26 0.80 -8.41 -14.99
C PRO A 26 1.36 -7.97 -16.35
N TYR A 27 0.75 -8.40 -17.46
CA TYR A 27 1.20 -8.03 -18.80
C TYR A 27 1.01 -6.54 -19.10
N GLU A 28 -0.14 -5.97 -18.74
CA GLU A 28 -0.39 -4.53 -18.88
C GLU A 28 0.57 -3.72 -18.00
N LEU A 29 0.82 -4.16 -16.77
CA LEU A 29 1.81 -3.53 -15.91
C LEU A 29 3.22 -3.59 -16.54
N TRP A 30 3.61 -4.72 -17.14
CA TRP A 30 4.88 -4.85 -17.84
C TRP A 30 4.98 -3.89 -19.05
N LEU A 31 3.91 -3.72 -19.83
CA LEU A 31 3.87 -2.74 -20.92
C LEU A 31 4.09 -1.32 -20.40
N GLU A 32 3.48 -0.96 -19.27
CA GLU A 32 3.67 0.35 -18.62
C GLU A 32 5.10 0.54 -18.10
N LYS A 33 5.65 -0.45 -17.41
CA LYS A 33 6.99 -0.39 -16.79
C LYS A 33 8.10 -0.33 -17.84
N THR A 34 7.89 -0.98 -18.98
CA THR A 34 8.82 -0.93 -20.12
C THR A 34 8.58 0.25 -21.06
N GLY A 35 7.59 1.11 -20.78
CA GLY A 35 7.28 2.30 -21.58
C GLY A 35 6.67 2.00 -22.95
N ARG A 36 6.14 0.80 -23.16
CA ARG A 36 5.42 0.42 -24.39
C ARG A 36 4.01 1.00 -24.43
N VAL A 37 3.42 1.23 -23.26
CA VAL A 37 2.13 1.87 -23.07
C VAL A 37 2.28 2.92 -21.97
N GLU A 38 1.64 4.07 -22.14
CA GLU A 38 1.52 5.03 -21.04
C GLU A 38 0.34 4.63 -20.14
N PRO A 39 0.51 4.64 -18.80
CA PRO A 39 -0.59 4.34 -17.88
C PRO A 39 -1.79 5.26 -18.10
N GLU A 40 -3.00 4.74 -17.89
CA GLU A 40 -4.22 5.56 -17.87
C GLU A 40 -4.10 6.65 -16.79
N ASP A 41 -4.40 7.91 -17.16
CA ASP A 41 -4.54 8.98 -16.18
C ASP A 41 -5.88 8.83 -15.46
N ILE A 42 -5.80 8.46 -14.19
CA ILE A 42 -6.96 8.28 -13.31
C ILE A 42 -7.15 9.42 -12.32
N SER A 43 -6.34 10.48 -12.42
CA SER A 43 -6.33 11.58 -11.44
C SER A 43 -7.68 12.29 -11.32
N ASP A 44 -8.42 12.41 -12.42
CA ASP A 44 -9.76 13.03 -12.45
C ASP A 44 -10.89 12.07 -12.02
N LYS A 45 -10.61 10.76 -11.80
CA LYS A 45 -11.63 9.83 -11.32
C LYS A 45 -12.03 10.24 -9.89
N TRP A 46 -13.33 10.48 -9.69
CA TRP A 46 -13.86 10.97 -8.39
C TRP A 46 -13.39 10.16 -7.18
N ALA A 47 -13.25 8.84 -7.31
CA ALA A 47 -12.74 8.00 -6.22
C ALA A 47 -11.30 8.36 -5.79
N ILE A 48 -10.44 8.72 -6.75
CA ILE A 48 -9.05 9.14 -6.50
C ILE A 48 -9.03 10.54 -5.88
N VAL A 49 -9.81 11.47 -6.44
CA VAL A 49 -9.95 12.84 -5.89
C VAL A 49 -10.44 12.80 -4.44
N LYS A 50 -11.51 12.03 -4.18
CA LYS A 50 -12.08 11.84 -2.83
C LYS A 50 -11.03 11.23 -1.88
N GLY A 51 -10.34 10.17 -2.31
CA GLY A 51 -9.32 9.51 -1.50
C GLY A 51 -8.20 10.45 -1.09
N ASN A 52 -7.60 11.15 -2.06
CA ASN A 52 -6.51 12.10 -1.82
C ASN A 52 -6.94 13.25 -0.88
N ALA A 53 -8.17 13.74 -1.03
CA ALA A 53 -8.70 14.81 -0.18
C ALA A 53 -8.92 14.35 1.27
N LEU A 54 -9.35 13.10 1.48
CA LEU A 54 -9.65 12.56 2.80
C LEU A 54 -8.42 12.05 3.55
N GLU A 55 -7.37 11.66 2.83
CA GLU A 55 -6.18 11.03 3.43
C GLU A 55 -5.57 11.84 4.58
N ASN A 56 -5.43 13.16 4.41
CA ASN A 56 -4.90 14.03 5.48
C ASN A 56 -5.82 14.08 6.71
N GLU A 57 -7.14 14.12 6.53
CA GLU A 57 -8.09 14.13 7.64
C GLU A 57 -8.14 12.78 8.36
N LEU A 58 -8.05 11.68 7.61
CA LEU A 58 -7.94 10.33 8.17
C LEU A 58 -6.65 10.15 8.97
N ARG A 59 -5.51 10.63 8.45
CA ARG A 59 -4.23 10.63 9.18
C ARG A 59 -4.31 11.44 10.48
N LYS A 60 -4.93 12.63 10.44
CA LYS A 60 -5.12 13.47 11.64
C LYS A 60 -6.00 12.76 12.66
N ARG A 61 -7.10 12.13 12.25
CA ARG A 61 -7.97 11.36 13.14
C ARG A 61 -7.22 10.19 13.77
N PHE A 62 -6.53 9.38 12.98
CA PHE A 62 -5.70 8.28 13.47
C PHE A 62 -4.70 8.78 14.52
N ARG A 63 -3.97 9.86 14.23
CA ARG A 63 -3.04 10.49 15.19
C ARG A 63 -3.72 10.95 16.48
N SER A 64 -4.93 11.50 16.40
CA SER A 64 -5.68 11.92 17.59
C SER A 64 -6.14 10.74 18.46
N ASN A 65 -6.39 9.58 17.84
CA ASN A 65 -6.77 8.36 18.54
C ASN A 65 -5.58 7.66 19.20
N HIS A 66 -4.36 7.91 18.72
CA HIS A 66 -3.13 7.29 19.18
C HIS A 66 -2.11 8.30 19.74
N PRO A 67 -2.41 8.99 20.86
CA PRO A 67 -1.50 9.96 21.48
C PRO A 67 -0.18 9.34 21.99
N GLU A 68 -0.14 8.02 22.18
CA GLU A 68 1.03 7.23 22.56
C GLU A 68 2.04 7.03 21.42
N MET A 69 1.63 7.25 20.16
CA MET A 69 2.50 7.10 18.99
C MET A 69 2.80 8.44 18.31
N LEU A 70 4.01 8.57 17.76
CA LEU A 70 4.29 9.66 16.82
C LEU A 70 3.82 9.24 15.42
N VAL A 71 2.82 9.96 14.90
CA VAL A 71 2.29 9.76 13.54
C VAL A 71 2.75 10.90 12.63
N THR A 72 3.58 10.56 11.65
CA THR A 72 4.18 11.53 10.71
C THR A 72 3.65 11.31 9.28
N ASP A 73 3.51 12.39 8.52
CA ASP A 73 3.17 12.33 7.09
C ASP A 73 4.30 11.66 6.29
N GLY A 74 3.94 10.62 5.52
CA GLY A 74 4.87 9.86 4.67
C GLY A 74 4.78 10.22 3.18
N THR A 75 3.81 11.03 2.77
CA THR A 75 3.44 11.22 1.36
C THR A 75 4.50 11.93 0.50
N ASP A 76 5.38 12.71 1.14
CA ASP A 76 6.52 13.38 0.53
C ASP A 76 7.79 12.51 0.52
N LYS A 77 7.73 11.29 1.07
CA LYS A 77 8.87 10.39 1.23
C LYS A 77 8.78 9.20 0.28
N GLN A 78 9.95 8.74 -0.15
CA GLN A 78 10.09 7.50 -0.89
C GLN A 78 11.21 6.70 -0.25
N PHE A 79 10.89 5.47 0.17
CA PHE A 79 11.85 4.50 0.65
C PHE A 79 12.30 3.63 -0.52
N ILE A 80 13.60 3.35 -0.58
CA ILE A 80 14.21 2.56 -1.65
C ILE A 80 15.06 1.50 -0.97
N ALA A 81 14.81 0.22 -1.29
CA ALA A 81 15.58 -0.87 -0.72
C ALA A 81 17.05 -0.77 -1.18
N ARG A 82 17.99 -0.80 -0.23
CA ARG A 82 19.41 -0.51 -0.48
C ARG A 82 20.04 -1.49 -1.48
N GLU A 83 19.75 -2.78 -1.33
CA GLU A 83 20.33 -3.84 -2.16
C GLU A 83 19.52 -4.09 -3.44
N LYS A 84 18.25 -3.67 -3.45
CA LYS A 84 17.32 -3.84 -4.57
C LYS A 84 16.64 -2.50 -4.90
N PRO A 85 17.33 -1.54 -5.54
CA PRO A 85 16.80 -0.18 -5.74
C PRO A 85 15.56 -0.07 -6.63
N TYR A 86 15.17 -1.18 -7.28
CA TYR A 86 13.90 -1.29 -7.98
C TYR A 86 12.72 -1.50 -7.03
N LEU A 87 12.92 -1.89 -5.77
CA LEU A 87 11.85 -1.96 -4.77
C LEU A 87 11.71 -0.59 -4.10
N ARG A 88 10.52 0.02 -4.22
CA ARG A 88 10.27 1.40 -3.78
C ARG A 88 8.95 1.51 -3.03
N ALA A 89 8.96 2.00 -1.79
CA ALA A 89 7.76 2.20 -0.99
C ALA A 89 7.40 3.68 -0.86
N SER A 90 6.11 3.97 -0.93
CA SER A 90 5.52 5.29 -0.68
C SER A 90 4.41 5.07 0.33
N LEU A 91 4.61 5.54 1.56
CA LEU A 91 3.73 5.28 2.68
C LEU A 91 2.81 6.48 2.90
N ASP A 92 1.57 6.23 3.34
CA ASP A 92 0.66 7.31 3.70
C ASP A 92 1.05 7.93 5.05
N GLY A 93 1.66 7.15 5.94
CA GLY A 93 2.23 7.65 7.18
C GLY A 93 3.33 6.77 7.74
N ILE A 94 4.13 7.38 8.62
CA ILE A 94 5.19 6.71 9.39
C ILE A 94 4.77 6.76 10.85
N LEU A 95 4.74 5.59 11.48
CA LEU A 95 4.45 5.42 12.90
C LEU A 95 5.76 5.27 13.65
N GLN A 96 5.80 5.79 14.87
CA GLN A 96 6.85 5.47 15.83
C GLN A 96 6.22 5.16 17.19
N GLY A 97 6.44 3.95 17.68
CA GLY A 97 5.96 3.48 18.98
C GLY A 97 6.75 4.07 20.15
N GLU A 98 6.25 3.89 21.37
CA GLU A 98 6.91 4.36 22.60
C GLU A 98 8.30 3.74 22.80
N ASP A 99 8.51 2.52 22.28
CA ASP A 99 9.79 1.80 22.29
C ASP A 99 10.79 2.32 21.22
N GLY A 100 10.37 3.29 20.41
CA GLY A 100 11.16 3.87 19.33
C GLY A 100 11.15 3.07 18.03
N SER A 101 10.43 1.94 17.97
CA SER A 101 10.27 1.15 16.75
C SER A 101 9.46 1.92 15.70
N PHE A 102 9.80 1.74 14.43
CA PHE A 102 9.08 2.35 13.31
C PHE A 102 8.04 1.38 12.76
N GLY A 103 6.87 1.91 12.41
CA GLY A 103 5.76 1.18 11.81
C GLY A 103 5.18 1.89 10.60
N ILE A 104 4.32 1.19 9.89
CA ILE A 104 3.72 1.63 8.63
C ILE A 104 2.26 2.05 8.86
N LEU A 105 1.85 3.18 8.28
CA LEU A 105 0.43 3.53 8.17
C LEU A 105 0.04 3.56 6.70
N GLU A 106 -0.95 2.74 6.35
CA GLU A 106 -1.59 2.74 5.03
C GLU A 106 -3.04 3.16 5.19
N ILE A 107 -3.48 4.17 4.44
CA ILE A 107 -4.82 4.74 4.54
C ILE A 107 -5.62 4.41 3.28
N LYS A 108 -6.87 3.96 3.47
CA LYS A 108 -7.78 3.63 2.35
C LYS A 108 -9.09 4.36 2.48
N THR A 109 -9.52 4.95 1.38
CA THR A 109 -10.92 5.36 1.19
C THR A 109 -11.60 4.37 0.27
N VAL A 110 -12.63 3.71 0.78
CA VAL A 110 -13.28 2.56 0.14
C VAL A 110 -14.74 2.88 -0.12
N GLY A 111 -15.17 2.69 -1.38
CA GLY A 111 -16.59 2.81 -1.72
C GLY A 111 -17.39 1.57 -1.30
N ASN A 112 -18.68 1.74 -1.02
CA ASN A 112 -19.61 0.68 -0.56
C ASN A 112 -19.57 -0.61 -1.38
N ARG A 113 -19.26 -0.53 -2.69
CA ARG A 113 -19.16 -1.70 -3.57
C ARG A 113 -18.06 -2.70 -3.17
N ARG A 114 -17.06 -2.27 -2.41
CA ARG A 114 -15.94 -3.09 -1.94
C ARG A 114 -15.93 -3.29 -0.42
N ALA A 115 -16.98 -2.89 0.28
CA ALA A 115 -17.06 -3.06 1.73
C ALA A 115 -16.97 -4.55 2.14
N GLY A 116 -17.49 -5.46 1.30
CA GLY A 116 -17.41 -6.89 1.52
C GLY A 116 -15.98 -7.45 1.51
N ASP A 117 -15.03 -6.82 0.81
CA ASP A 117 -13.64 -7.30 0.73
C ASP A 117 -12.92 -7.22 2.09
N TRP A 118 -13.40 -6.35 2.98
CA TRP A 118 -12.84 -6.06 4.30
C TRP A 118 -13.37 -6.97 5.41
N HIS A 119 -14.23 -7.92 5.07
CA HIS A 119 -14.73 -8.91 6.00
C HIS A 119 -14.36 -10.32 5.52
N ASP A 120 -14.10 -11.23 6.44
CA ASP A 120 -13.97 -12.66 6.15
C ASP A 120 -15.36 -13.31 5.96
N GLU A 121 -15.39 -14.63 5.77
CA GLU A 121 -16.62 -15.40 5.58
C GLU A 121 -17.53 -15.39 6.84
N ASP A 122 -16.94 -15.18 8.01
CA ASP A 122 -17.62 -15.11 9.30
C ASP A 122 -18.06 -13.67 9.66
N GLY A 123 -17.68 -12.69 8.83
CA GLY A 123 -18.00 -11.28 9.03
C GLY A 123 -17.02 -10.53 9.93
N ASN A 124 -15.85 -11.08 10.24
CA ASN A 124 -14.81 -10.37 10.99
C ASN A 124 -14.00 -9.46 10.06
N LEU A 125 -13.54 -8.32 10.59
CA LEU A 125 -12.68 -7.40 9.85
C LEU A 125 -11.35 -8.06 9.49
N ARG A 126 -10.93 -7.83 8.23
CA ARG A 126 -9.64 -8.27 7.71
C ARG A 126 -9.08 -7.27 6.71
N ILE A 127 -7.77 -7.33 6.48
CA ILE A 127 -7.13 -6.61 5.38
C ILE A 127 -7.41 -7.39 4.08
N PRO A 128 -7.98 -6.77 3.04
CA PRO A 128 -8.11 -7.42 1.74
C PRO A 128 -6.75 -7.90 1.19
N PRO A 129 -6.64 -9.05 0.50
CA PRO A 129 -5.35 -9.64 0.16
C PRO A 129 -4.47 -8.74 -0.72
N TYR A 130 -5.08 -7.92 -1.57
CA TYR A 130 -4.36 -6.97 -2.41
C TYR A 130 -3.79 -5.77 -1.63
N TYR A 131 -4.35 -5.43 -0.47
CA TYR A 131 -3.77 -4.45 0.45
C TYR A 131 -2.78 -5.11 1.42
N LEU A 132 -2.98 -6.38 1.79
CA LEU A 132 -2.01 -7.14 2.57
C LEU A 132 -0.68 -7.25 1.81
N ALA A 133 -0.73 -7.67 0.54
CA ALA A 133 0.46 -7.70 -0.33
C ALA A 133 1.16 -6.34 -0.46
N GLN A 134 0.41 -5.24 -0.35
CA GLN A 134 0.96 -3.89 -0.42
C GLN A 134 1.72 -3.54 0.87
N VAL A 135 1.17 -3.81 2.05
CA VAL A 135 1.82 -3.49 3.33
C VAL A 135 2.99 -4.43 3.65
N GLU A 136 2.91 -5.70 3.26
CA GLU A 136 4.02 -6.64 3.34
C GLU A 136 5.19 -6.23 2.42
N PHE A 137 4.89 -5.70 1.24
CA PHE A 137 5.91 -5.10 0.37
C PHE A 137 6.57 -3.88 1.02
N TYR A 138 5.80 -3.07 1.75
CA TYR A 138 6.38 -1.96 2.49
C TYR A 138 7.30 -2.44 3.60
N ALA A 139 6.91 -3.46 4.36
CA ALA A 139 7.75 -4.10 5.36
C ALA A 139 9.06 -4.63 4.76
N LEU A 140 8.99 -5.29 3.60
CA LEU A 140 10.16 -5.74 2.84
C LEU A 140 11.11 -4.59 2.48
N VAL A 141 10.57 -3.44 2.06
CA VAL A 141 11.39 -2.28 1.62
C VAL A 141 12.01 -1.52 2.78
N THR A 142 11.25 -1.32 3.88
CA THR A 142 11.69 -0.49 5.00
C THR A 142 12.38 -1.28 6.12
N GLY A 143 12.12 -2.58 6.21
CA GLY A 143 12.47 -3.42 7.35
C GLY A 143 11.57 -3.20 8.57
N TRP A 144 10.44 -2.52 8.43
CA TRP A 144 9.49 -2.26 9.53
C TRP A 144 8.39 -3.30 9.51
N THR A 145 8.28 -4.09 10.59
CA THR A 145 7.49 -5.32 10.61
C THR A 145 6.09 -5.15 11.19
N TRP A 146 5.64 -3.93 11.48
CA TRP A 146 4.31 -3.71 12.02
C TRP A 146 3.69 -2.43 11.48
N GLY A 147 2.37 -2.35 11.58
CA GLY A 147 1.65 -1.15 11.20
C GLY A 147 0.14 -1.30 11.27
N TYR A 148 -0.54 -0.33 10.67
CA TYR A 148 -1.99 -0.31 10.57
C TYR A 148 -2.43 -0.04 9.14
N VAL A 149 -3.46 -0.75 8.72
CA VAL A 149 -4.30 -0.35 7.59
C VAL A 149 -5.52 0.37 8.17
N TYR A 150 -5.67 1.66 7.85
CA TYR A 150 -6.74 2.51 8.33
C TYR A 150 -7.72 2.82 7.19
N ALA A 151 -8.96 2.35 7.28
CA ALA A 151 -9.89 2.34 6.15
C ALA A 151 -11.20 3.04 6.45
N ALA A 152 -11.48 4.11 5.71
CA ALA A 152 -12.80 4.73 5.65
C ALA A 152 -13.68 3.98 4.65
N ILE A 153 -14.58 3.13 5.15
CA ILE A 153 -15.45 2.27 4.35
C ILE A 153 -16.87 2.85 4.37
N GLY A 154 -17.32 3.35 3.22
CA GLY A 154 -18.64 3.96 3.13
C GLY A 154 -18.75 5.24 3.94
N ASP A 155 -19.79 5.31 4.78
CA ASP A 155 -20.12 6.49 5.60
C ASP A 155 -19.98 6.23 7.12
N ASP A 156 -19.55 5.03 7.51
CA ASP A 156 -19.32 4.65 8.91
C ASP A 156 -17.97 5.19 9.43
N GLU A 157 -17.72 5.02 10.73
CA GLU A 157 -16.39 5.32 11.29
C GLU A 157 -15.30 4.48 10.62
N PRO A 158 -14.10 5.06 10.35
CA PRO A 158 -13.03 4.30 9.75
C PRO A 158 -12.57 3.16 10.68
N VAL A 159 -12.29 2.00 10.08
CA VAL A 159 -11.76 0.84 10.77
C VAL A 159 -10.24 0.86 10.78
N GLU A 160 -9.66 0.34 11.85
CA GLU A 160 -8.22 0.18 12.04
C GLU A 160 -7.90 -1.31 12.17
N ILE A 161 -7.03 -1.81 11.30
CA ILE A 161 -6.64 -3.22 11.31
C ILE A 161 -5.12 -3.28 11.46
N PRO A 162 -4.60 -3.75 12.61
CA PRO A 162 -3.17 -3.94 12.78
C PRO A 162 -2.68 -5.07 11.87
N PHE A 163 -1.43 -4.97 11.43
CA PHE A 163 -0.73 -6.06 10.78
C PHE A 163 0.67 -6.21 11.36
N GLU A 164 1.14 -7.45 11.34
CA GLU A 164 2.53 -7.82 11.59
C GLU A 164 3.03 -8.52 10.34
N ALA A 165 4.18 -8.10 9.83
CA ALA A 165 4.74 -8.61 8.59
C ALA A 165 5.19 -10.04 8.78
N ASP A 166 4.72 -10.94 7.92
CA ASP A 166 5.12 -12.34 7.94
C ASP A 166 6.36 -12.58 7.07
N VAL A 167 7.30 -13.38 7.60
CA VAL A 167 8.59 -13.64 6.93
C VAL A 167 8.40 -14.44 5.64
N GLU A 168 7.46 -15.38 5.61
CA GLU A 168 7.17 -16.19 4.41
C GLU A 168 6.46 -15.34 3.36
N ASP A 169 5.51 -14.50 3.76
CA ASP A 169 4.80 -13.57 2.86
C ASP A 169 5.76 -12.53 2.26
N MET A 170 6.63 -11.93 3.07
CA MET A 170 7.67 -11.01 2.58
C MET A 170 8.61 -11.70 1.59
N ALA A 171 9.00 -12.96 1.84
CA ALA A 171 9.84 -13.73 0.93
C ALA A 171 9.12 -14.05 -0.39
N ALA A 172 7.83 -14.38 -0.34
CA ALA A 172 7.01 -14.61 -1.52
C ALA A 172 6.86 -13.32 -2.36
N ILE A 173 6.64 -12.18 -1.71
CA ILE A 173 6.54 -10.85 -2.34
C ILE A 173 7.86 -10.45 -2.98
N ASP A 174 8.98 -10.65 -2.28
CA ASP A 174 10.32 -10.36 -2.80
C ASP A 174 10.60 -11.17 -4.07
N LYS A 175 10.33 -12.47 -4.02
CA LYS A 175 10.48 -13.36 -5.19
C LYS A 175 9.59 -12.89 -6.35
N ALA A 176 8.32 -12.60 -6.11
CA ALA A 176 7.39 -12.17 -7.16
C ALA A 176 7.81 -10.84 -7.79
N ALA A 177 8.27 -9.88 -6.98
CA ALA A 177 8.79 -8.60 -7.45
C ALA A 177 10.06 -8.79 -8.28
N ALA A 178 10.98 -9.64 -7.84
CA ALA A 178 12.22 -9.96 -8.55
C ALA A 178 11.97 -10.65 -9.90
N ASP A 179 11.11 -11.67 -9.92
CA ASP A 179 10.73 -12.40 -11.13
C ASP A 179 10.08 -11.46 -12.15
N PHE A 180 9.15 -10.60 -11.71
CA PHE A 180 8.53 -9.61 -12.58
C PHE A 180 9.56 -8.60 -13.12
N TRP A 181 10.41 -8.05 -12.24
CA TRP A 181 11.37 -7.04 -12.62
C TRP A 181 12.44 -7.56 -13.58
N HIS A 182 12.80 -8.85 -13.47
CA HIS A 182 13.70 -9.51 -14.42
C HIS A 182 13.21 -9.45 -15.88
N PHE A 183 11.90 -9.39 -16.11
CA PHE A 183 11.35 -9.22 -17.47
C PHE A 183 11.27 -7.75 -17.93
N VAL A 184 11.40 -6.80 -17.01
CA VAL A 184 11.35 -5.36 -17.33
C VAL A 184 12.71 -4.85 -17.81
N THR A 185 13.80 -5.36 -17.23
CA THR A 185 15.20 -4.98 -17.53
C THR A 185 15.88 -6.00 -18.45
#